data_AF-A0A7I8JLR9-F1
#
_entry.id   AF-A0A7I8JLR9-F1
#
_cell.length_a   1.000
_cell.length_b   1.000
_cell.length_c   1.000
_cell.angle_alpha   90.00
_cell.angle_beta   90.00
_cell.angle_gamma   90.00
#
_symmetry.space_group_name_H-M   'P 1'
#
loop_
_entity.id
_entity.type
_entity.pdbx_description
1 polymer ?
#
loop_
_entity_poly.entity_id
_entity_poly.type
_entity_poly.pdbx_seq_one_letter_code
_entity_poly.pdbx_strand_id
1 'polypeptide(L)'
;MPGRLLPRLLLSLAIAAATVILPSTSCSNHECQMLDPCSSNGDCAAGLFCGNCPADGANQPRCIRGQAVQPASIVKGLPFNKYTWLVTHNAFSILNEPSFTGTPRLTIYNQEDSVTNQLRNGVRGLMLDMYDFRGDVWLCHSLKGQCYNFTAFGPAINTLKEVEAFLSANPSEIVTIIIEDYVRAAKGLTKLFTDAGLLKFWYPVSEMPTNGRDWPSVTEMVAKNHRLLVFTSDASKEAEEGIAFQWRHLLENEQRDGLLWW
;
A
#
# COMPACT_ATOMS: atom_id res chain seq x y z
N MET A 1 41.75 4.72 -89.70
CA MET A 1 41.65 3.45 -88.95
C MET A 1 40.56 3.61 -87.89
N PRO A 2 39.53 2.75 -87.87
CA PRO A 2 38.43 2.83 -86.92
C PRO A 2 38.74 2.04 -85.64
N GLY A 3 38.43 2.60 -84.48
CA GLY A 3 38.36 1.88 -83.21
C GLY A 3 36.95 2.02 -82.65
N ARG A 4 36.14 0.97 -82.80
CA ARG A 4 34.80 0.85 -82.19
C ARG A 4 34.97 0.56 -80.69
N LEU A 5 34.39 1.38 -79.83
CA LEU A 5 34.10 1.05 -78.44
C LEU A 5 32.59 1.25 -78.20
N LEU A 6 31.86 0.15 -78.06
CA LEU A 6 30.51 0.17 -77.51
C LEU A 6 30.60 0.36 -75.98
N PRO A 7 29.86 1.31 -75.37
CA PRO A 7 29.63 1.26 -73.94
C PRO A 7 28.50 0.26 -73.65
N ARG A 8 28.81 -0.72 -72.79
CA ARG A 8 27.83 -1.66 -72.23
C ARG A 8 26.82 -0.88 -71.37
N LEU A 9 25.55 -0.93 -71.73
CA LEU A 9 24.45 -0.43 -70.89
C LEU A 9 24.25 -1.44 -69.74
N LEU A 10 24.72 -1.12 -68.54
CA LEU A 10 24.45 -1.88 -67.32
C LEU A 10 23.05 -1.50 -66.81
N LEU A 11 22.09 -2.41 -66.94
CA LEU A 11 20.75 -2.29 -66.36
C LEU A 11 20.85 -2.60 -64.85
N SER A 12 20.81 -1.58 -64.01
CA SER A 12 20.77 -1.73 -62.55
C SER A 12 19.34 -2.06 -62.11
N LEU A 13 19.09 -3.32 -61.73
CA LEU A 13 17.87 -3.74 -61.03
C LEU A 13 17.90 -3.19 -59.60
N ALA A 14 17.05 -2.21 -59.29
CA ALA A 14 16.81 -1.78 -57.91
C ALA A 14 15.84 -2.77 -57.25
N ILE A 15 16.32 -3.62 -56.35
CA ILE A 15 15.48 -4.48 -55.52
C ILE A 15 14.99 -3.62 -54.36
N ALA A 16 13.72 -3.23 -54.37
CA ALA A 16 13.07 -2.61 -53.21
C ALA A 16 12.90 -3.68 -52.12
N ALA A 17 13.67 -3.57 -51.03
CA ALA A 17 13.47 -4.38 -49.85
C ALA A 17 12.17 -3.93 -49.17
N ALA A 18 11.09 -4.71 -49.35
CA ALA A 18 9.87 -4.53 -48.58
C ALA A 18 10.16 -4.92 -47.12
N THR A 19 10.22 -3.93 -46.22
CA THR A 19 10.19 -4.16 -44.79
C THR A 19 8.83 -4.76 -44.42
N VAL A 20 8.82 -6.06 -44.14
CA VAL A 20 7.65 -6.72 -43.55
C VAL A 20 7.55 -6.23 -42.11
N ILE A 21 6.68 -5.25 -41.87
CA ILE A 21 6.24 -4.89 -40.52
C ILE A 21 5.39 -6.06 -40.05
N LEU A 22 5.97 -6.95 -39.23
CA LEU A 22 5.17 -7.90 -38.47
C LEU A 22 4.25 -7.08 -37.56
N PRO A 23 2.91 -7.27 -37.63
CA PRO A 23 2.04 -6.62 -36.67
C PRO A 23 2.43 -7.15 -35.29
N SER A 24 2.93 -6.27 -34.42
CA SER A 24 2.94 -6.54 -32.99
C SER A 24 1.48 -6.79 -32.62
N THR A 25 1.12 -8.05 -32.37
CA THR A 25 -0.20 -8.39 -31.85
C THR A 25 -0.32 -7.69 -30.51
N SER A 26 -1.00 -6.55 -30.48
CA SER A 26 -1.42 -5.95 -29.23
C SER A 26 -2.28 -6.99 -28.56
N CYS A 27 -1.80 -7.52 -27.44
CA CYS A 27 -2.63 -8.31 -26.55
C CYS A 27 -3.86 -7.47 -26.17
N SER A 28 -4.99 -8.13 -25.96
CA SER A 28 -6.26 -7.53 -25.55
C SER A 28 -7.14 -8.62 -24.92
N ASN A 29 -8.29 -8.28 -24.35
CA ASN A 29 -9.24 -9.26 -23.78
C ASN A 29 -8.64 -10.16 -22.69
N HIS A 30 -7.97 -9.57 -21.70
CA HIS A 30 -7.32 -10.26 -20.57
C HIS A 30 -6.13 -11.16 -20.94
N GLU A 31 -5.49 -10.93 -22.09
CA GLU A 31 -4.33 -11.72 -22.51
C GLU A 31 -3.00 -11.00 -22.28
N CYS A 32 -3.00 -9.68 -22.03
CA CYS A 32 -1.76 -8.93 -21.82
C CYS A 32 -1.06 -9.33 -20.52
N GLN A 33 0.22 -9.70 -20.65
CA GLN A 33 1.09 -10.11 -19.56
C GLN A 33 1.78 -8.91 -18.91
N MET A 34 2.50 -9.15 -17.82
CA MET A 34 3.22 -8.11 -17.10
C MET A 34 4.19 -7.36 -18.04
N LEU A 35 4.15 -6.03 -18.00
CA LEU A 35 4.88 -5.06 -18.83
C LEU A 35 4.42 -4.94 -20.29
N ASP A 36 3.41 -5.70 -20.72
CA ASP A 36 2.81 -5.51 -22.04
C ASP A 36 2.04 -4.18 -22.08
N PRO A 37 2.04 -3.47 -23.23
CA PRO A 37 1.25 -2.25 -23.38
C PRO A 37 -0.24 -2.54 -23.23
N CYS A 38 -0.97 -1.59 -22.64
CA CYS A 38 -2.42 -1.69 -22.45
C CYS A 38 -3.10 -0.33 -22.65
N SER A 39 -4.41 -0.36 -22.91
CA SER A 39 -5.26 0.83 -23.00
C SER A 39 -6.31 0.86 -21.89
N SER A 40 -6.70 -0.31 -21.37
CA SER A 40 -7.67 -0.45 -20.30
C SER A 40 -7.35 -1.65 -19.39
N ASN A 41 -7.93 -1.69 -18.20
CA ASN A 41 -7.80 -2.84 -17.30
C ASN A 41 -8.31 -4.16 -17.93
N GLY A 42 -9.22 -4.09 -18.90
CA GLY A 42 -9.73 -5.25 -19.62
C GLY A 42 -8.72 -5.92 -20.55
N ASP A 43 -7.60 -5.26 -20.83
CA ASP A 43 -6.54 -5.84 -21.67
C ASP A 43 -5.66 -6.80 -20.87
N CYS A 44 -5.50 -6.53 -19.57
CA CYS A 44 -4.55 -7.21 -18.70
C CYS A 44 -5.05 -8.54 -18.16
N ALA A 45 -4.15 -9.51 -18.07
CA ALA A 45 -4.40 -10.82 -17.48
C ALA A 45 -4.81 -10.72 -16.01
N ALA A 46 -5.40 -11.81 -15.49
CA ALA A 46 -5.87 -11.86 -14.11
C ALA A 46 -4.76 -11.48 -13.11
N GLY A 47 -5.09 -10.58 -12.17
CA GLY A 47 -4.13 -10.06 -11.18
C GLY A 47 -3.23 -8.94 -11.70
N LEU A 48 -3.47 -8.44 -12.92
CA LEU A 48 -2.81 -7.26 -13.49
C LEU A 48 -3.83 -6.14 -13.73
N PHE A 49 -3.38 -4.89 -13.74
CA PHE A 49 -4.17 -3.73 -14.17
C PHE A 49 -3.35 -2.83 -15.09
N CYS A 50 -4.04 -2.00 -15.86
CA CYS A 50 -3.42 -1.10 -16.80
C CYS A 50 -3.03 0.20 -16.11
N GLY A 51 -1.72 0.43 -15.96
CA GLY A 51 -1.19 1.59 -15.24
C GLY A 51 0.02 2.19 -15.93
N ASN A 52 0.36 3.42 -15.57
CA ASN A 52 1.59 4.05 -16.02
C ASN A 52 2.53 4.29 -14.84
N CYS A 53 3.83 4.17 -15.08
CA CYS A 53 4.88 4.55 -14.13
C CYS A 53 5.62 5.76 -14.73
N PRO A 54 5.29 7.00 -14.31
CA PRO A 54 5.94 8.20 -14.87
C PRO A 54 7.46 8.21 -14.70
N ALA A 55 7.98 7.57 -13.65
CA ALA A 55 9.41 7.45 -13.39
C ALA A 55 10.16 6.66 -14.47
N ASP A 56 9.48 5.76 -15.19
CA ASP A 56 10.09 4.93 -16.22
C ASP A 56 10.17 5.66 -17.59
N GLY A 57 9.70 6.90 -17.68
CA GLY A 57 9.67 7.67 -18.93
C GLY A 57 8.79 7.04 -20.02
N ALA A 58 7.89 6.13 -19.63
CA ALA A 58 7.01 5.43 -20.55
C ALA A 58 5.85 6.33 -20.99
N ASN A 59 5.69 6.49 -22.31
CA ASN A 59 4.60 7.26 -22.91
C ASN A 59 3.31 6.46 -23.10
N GLN A 60 3.27 5.20 -22.66
CA GLN A 60 2.11 4.32 -22.79
C GLN A 60 1.93 3.48 -21.53
N PRO A 61 0.70 3.34 -21.01
CA PRO A 61 0.38 2.42 -19.92
C PRO A 61 0.75 0.98 -20.26
N ARG A 62 1.10 0.21 -19.22
CA ARG A 62 1.43 -1.20 -19.31
C ARG A 62 0.68 -1.99 -18.25
N CYS A 63 0.51 -3.29 -18.49
CA CYS A 63 -0.04 -4.19 -17.50
C CYS A 63 0.97 -4.37 -16.36
N ILE A 64 0.63 -3.83 -15.21
CA ILE A 64 1.41 -3.93 -13.98
C ILE A 64 0.65 -4.81 -12.99
N ARG A 65 1.36 -5.36 -11.99
CA ARG A 65 0.73 -6.23 -11.00
C ARG A 65 -0.32 -5.46 -10.22
N GLY A 66 -1.56 -5.93 -10.27
CA GLY A 66 -2.69 -5.45 -9.47
C GLY A 66 -2.92 -6.26 -8.21
N GLN A 67 -2.18 -7.35 -8.01
CA GLN A 67 -2.21 -8.12 -6.77
C GLN A 67 -0.80 -8.61 -6.43
N ALA A 68 -0.29 -8.17 -5.28
CA ALA A 68 0.97 -8.69 -4.76
C ALA A 68 0.78 -10.13 -4.28
N VAL A 69 1.88 -10.88 -4.19
CA VAL A 69 1.86 -12.22 -3.60
C VAL A 69 1.38 -12.09 -2.14
N GLN A 70 0.38 -12.88 -1.76
CA GLN A 70 -0.11 -12.92 -0.39
C GLN A 70 1.05 -13.31 0.55
N PRO A 71 1.53 -12.44 1.43
CA PRO A 71 2.70 -12.75 2.25
C PRO A 71 2.46 -14.02 3.08
N ALA A 72 1.25 -14.16 3.63
CA ALA A 72 0.81 -15.32 4.39
C ALA A 72 0.87 -16.65 3.63
N SER A 73 0.92 -16.66 2.29
CA SER A 73 1.09 -17.91 1.53
C SER A 73 2.54 -18.43 1.55
N ILE A 74 3.52 -17.55 1.77
CA ILE A 74 4.95 -17.86 1.74
C ILE A 74 5.49 -18.10 3.15
N VAL A 75 5.08 -17.29 4.13
CA VAL A 75 5.70 -17.23 5.46
C VAL A 75 5.07 -18.17 6.49
N LYS A 76 4.26 -19.14 6.04
CA LYS A 76 3.56 -20.08 6.93
C LYS A 76 4.54 -20.77 7.86
N GLY A 77 4.26 -20.74 9.16
CA GLY A 77 5.09 -21.38 10.19
C GLY A 77 6.29 -20.57 10.68
N LEU A 78 6.65 -19.44 10.05
CA LEU A 78 7.66 -18.54 10.61
C LEU A 78 7.08 -17.75 11.80
N PRO A 79 7.89 -17.49 12.85
CA PRO A 79 7.56 -16.49 13.86
C PRO A 79 7.24 -15.14 13.22
N PHE A 80 6.24 -14.43 13.76
CA PHE A 80 5.80 -13.16 13.16
C PHE A 80 6.93 -12.11 13.07
N ASN A 81 7.81 -12.05 14.06
CA ASN A 81 8.98 -11.15 14.06
C ASN A 81 10.17 -11.67 13.21
N LYS A 82 10.00 -12.73 12.43
CA LYS A 82 11.03 -13.32 11.55
C LYS A 82 10.63 -13.26 10.08
N TYR A 83 9.62 -12.49 9.72
CA TYR A 83 9.30 -12.17 8.33
C TYR A 83 9.20 -10.65 8.12
N THR A 84 9.33 -10.21 6.88
CA THR A 84 9.27 -8.80 6.48
C THR A 84 7.99 -8.53 5.70
N TRP A 85 7.37 -7.39 5.93
CA TRP A 85 6.20 -6.94 5.17
C TRP A 85 6.25 -5.45 4.89
N LEU A 86 5.48 -5.03 3.89
CA LEU A 86 5.38 -3.63 3.49
C LEU A 86 4.45 -2.86 4.44
N VAL A 87 4.89 -1.66 4.80
CA VAL A 87 4.14 -0.67 5.59
C VAL A 87 3.99 0.59 4.74
N THR A 88 2.83 1.24 4.77
CA THR A 88 2.63 2.56 4.15
C THR A 88 2.57 3.66 5.20
N HIS A 89 3.42 4.67 5.02
CA HIS A 89 3.47 5.87 5.86
C HIS A 89 2.27 6.77 5.56
N ASN A 90 1.54 7.20 6.60
CA ASN A 90 0.32 8.01 6.47
C ASN A 90 -0.61 7.45 5.40
N ALA A 91 -1.01 6.19 5.59
CA ALA A 91 -1.75 5.38 4.62
C ALA A 91 -3.05 6.05 4.14
N PHE A 92 -3.63 6.93 4.95
CA PHE A 92 -4.85 7.67 4.67
C PHE A 92 -4.62 8.93 3.84
N SER A 93 -3.38 9.36 3.66
CA SER A 93 -3.01 10.64 3.06
C SER A 93 -3.07 10.58 1.53
N ILE A 94 -4.29 10.42 0.98
CA ILE A 94 -4.53 10.08 -0.43
C ILE A 94 -4.72 11.32 -1.30
N LEU A 95 -3.94 11.40 -2.37
CA LEU A 95 -4.03 12.45 -3.37
C LEU A 95 -5.41 12.44 -4.05
N ASN A 96 -5.98 13.64 -4.28
CA ASN A 96 -7.27 13.85 -4.97
C ASN A 96 -8.51 13.25 -4.30
N GLU A 97 -8.41 12.74 -3.07
CA GLU A 97 -9.58 12.35 -2.30
C GLU A 97 -10.50 13.57 -2.03
N PRO A 98 -11.84 13.41 -2.04
CA PRO A 98 -12.76 14.48 -1.65
C PRO A 98 -12.58 14.92 -0.19
N SER A 99 -12.66 16.23 0.07
CA SER A 99 -12.58 16.76 1.44
C SER A 99 -13.84 16.45 2.25
N PHE A 100 -13.68 15.77 3.38
CA PHE A 100 -14.76 15.52 4.34
C PHE A 100 -15.18 16.77 5.14
N THR A 101 -14.37 17.83 5.12
CA THR A 101 -14.66 19.08 5.85
C THR A 101 -15.28 20.16 4.96
N GLY A 102 -15.31 19.95 3.64
CA GLY A 102 -15.67 20.95 2.64
C GLY A 102 -14.60 22.03 2.42
N THR A 103 -13.47 21.96 3.16
CA THR A 103 -12.35 22.89 3.02
C THR A 103 -11.29 22.28 2.10
N PRO A 104 -10.71 23.03 1.14
CA PRO A 104 -9.56 22.56 0.37
C PRO A 104 -8.40 22.15 1.26
N ARG A 105 -7.78 21.00 0.98
CA ARG A 105 -6.66 20.49 1.78
C ARG A 105 -5.35 21.15 1.37
N LEU A 106 -4.59 21.58 2.38
CA LEU A 106 -3.27 22.19 2.27
C LEU A 106 -2.30 21.44 3.18
N THR A 107 -1.92 20.24 2.73
CA THR A 107 -0.99 19.36 3.43
C THR A 107 -0.31 18.43 2.42
N ILE A 108 0.59 17.57 2.89
CA ILE A 108 1.35 16.63 2.07
C ILE A 108 0.50 15.37 1.86
N TYR A 109 0.50 14.85 0.63
CA TYR A 109 -0.10 13.57 0.26
C TYR A 109 0.98 12.50 0.20
N ASN A 110 0.71 11.32 0.75
CA ASN A 110 1.67 10.21 0.80
C ASN A 110 1.28 9.06 -0.12
N GLN A 111 0.00 8.95 -0.47
CA GLN A 111 -0.55 7.80 -1.19
C GLN A 111 -1.39 8.25 -2.39
N GLU A 112 -1.49 7.40 -3.40
CA GLU A 112 -2.44 7.55 -4.51
C GLU A 112 -3.57 6.52 -4.43
N ASP A 113 -3.35 5.44 -3.70
CA ASP A 113 -4.29 4.33 -3.53
C ASP A 113 -5.09 4.43 -2.23
N SER A 114 -6.37 4.02 -2.30
CA SER A 114 -7.18 3.76 -1.10
C SER A 114 -6.51 2.73 -0.18
N VAL A 115 -6.85 2.75 1.11
CA VAL A 115 -6.34 1.76 2.07
C VAL A 115 -6.74 0.34 1.68
N THR A 116 -7.96 0.16 1.17
CA THR A 116 -8.39 -1.11 0.56
C THR A 116 -7.44 -1.59 -0.54
N ASN A 117 -7.03 -0.69 -1.45
CA ASN A 117 -6.12 -1.05 -2.53
C ASN A 117 -4.71 -1.30 -2.02
N GLN A 118 -4.19 -0.50 -1.07
CA GLN A 118 -2.90 -0.74 -0.43
C GLN A 118 -2.84 -2.18 0.14
N LEU A 119 -3.86 -2.60 0.89
CA LEU A 119 -3.95 -3.95 1.46
C LEU A 119 -4.06 -5.04 0.37
N ARG A 120 -4.87 -4.83 -0.67
CA ARG A 120 -4.95 -5.74 -1.83
C ARG A 120 -3.61 -5.86 -2.57
N ASN A 121 -2.84 -4.78 -2.59
CA ASN A 121 -1.54 -4.68 -3.23
C ASN A 121 -0.38 -5.14 -2.33
N GLY A 122 -0.65 -5.84 -1.23
CA GLY A 122 0.35 -6.54 -0.42
C GLY A 122 0.84 -5.79 0.82
N VAL A 123 0.37 -4.57 1.05
CA VAL A 123 0.64 -3.85 2.31
C VAL A 123 0.05 -4.64 3.47
N ARG A 124 0.81 -4.80 4.55
CA ARG A 124 0.37 -5.45 5.80
C ARG A 124 0.64 -4.61 7.04
N GLY A 125 1.18 -3.41 6.86
CA GLY A 125 1.25 -2.38 7.90
C GLY A 125 0.70 -1.05 7.42
N LEU A 126 -0.04 -0.36 8.28
CA LEU A 126 -0.57 0.98 8.00
C LEU A 126 -0.14 1.91 9.11
N MET A 127 0.50 3.02 8.77
CA MET A 127 0.72 4.12 9.72
C MET A 127 -0.40 5.14 9.60
N LEU A 128 -0.99 5.51 10.75
CA LEU A 128 -2.15 6.38 10.84
C LEU A 128 -1.94 7.45 11.92
N ASP A 129 -1.92 8.72 11.51
CA ASP A 129 -1.92 9.84 12.45
C ASP A 129 -3.34 10.12 12.91
N MET A 130 -3.63 9.88 14.19
CA MET A 130 -4.98 9.99 14.75
C MET A 130 -5.07 11.17 15.72
N TYR A 131 -6.08 12.01 15.54
CA TYR A 131 -6.30 13.23 16.32
C TYR A 131 -7.73 13.30 16.83
N ASP A 132 -7.92 13.91 18.00
CA ASP A 132 -9.24 14.43 18.37
C ASP A 132 -9.62 15.61 17.47
N PHE A 133 -10.73 15.49 16.73
CA PHE A 133 -11.22 16.56 15.88
C PHE A 133 -12.73 16.46 15.69
N ARG A 134 -13.42 17.61 15.76
CA ARG A 134 -14.89 17.69 15.59
C ARG A 134 -15.68 16.69 16.47
N GLY A 135 -15.16 16.37 17.66
CA GLY A 135 -15.81 15.47 18.62
C GLY A 135 -15.66 13.98 18.33
N ASP A 136 -14.78 13.59 17.40
CA ASP A 136 -14.47 12.20 17.04
C ASP A 136 -12.96 12.03 16.78
N VAL A 137 -12.51 10.81 16.50
CA VAL A 137 -11.14 10.52 16.08
C VAL A 137 -11.02 10.64 14.57
N TRP A 138 -10.12 11.51 14.12
CA TRP A 138 -9.89 11.81 12.71
C TRP A 138 -8.46 11.50 12.30
N LEU A 139 -8.30 11.23 11.01
CA LEU A 139 -7.02 11.10 10.34
C LEU A 139 -6.63 12.46 9.75
N CYS A 140 -5.48 12.97 10.17
CA CYS A 140 -5.02 14.30 9.76
C CYS A 140 -3.52 14.29 9.51
N HIS A 141 -3.06 14.90 8.42
CA HIS A 141 -1.63 15.12 8.20
C HIS A 141 -1.29 16.53 8.70
N SER A 142 -0.94 16.66 9.98
CA SER A 142 -0.85 17.95 10.65
C SER A 142 0.38 18.09 11.55
N LEU A 143 0.49 19.23 12.25
CA LEU A 143 1.66 19.58 13.05
C LEU A 143 1.23 19.99 14.46
N LYS A 144 2.14 19.78 15.42
CA LYS A 144 1.96 20.18 16.83
C LYS A 144 0.76 19.53 17.53
N GLY A 145 0.37 18.33 17.09
CA GLY A 145 -0.69 17.56 17.74
C GLY A 145 -2.10 18.16 17.63
N GLN A 146 -2.35 18.99 16.62
CA GLN A 146 -3.65 19.59 16.36
C GLN A 146 -4.10 19.33 14.93
N CYS A 147 -5.34 18.89 14.76
CA CYS A 147 -5.96 18.76 13.45
C CYS A 147 -6.75 20.03 13.07
N TYR A 148 -6.71 20.40 11.79
CA TYR A 148 -7.40 21.54 11.22
C TYR A 148 -8.25 21.11 10.02
N ASN A 149 -9.25 21.91 9.65
CA ASN A 149 -10.12 21.61 8.50
C ASN A 149 -9.33 21.39 7.19
N PHE A 150 -8.22 22.10 7.01
CA PHE A 150 -7.38 22.02 5.82
C PHE A 150 -6.29 20.93 5.90
N THR A 151 -6.13 20.25 7.03
CA THR A 151 -5.21 19.10 7.21
C THR A 151 -5.93 17.77 7.46
N ALA A 152 -7.24 17.81 7.67
CA ALA A 152 -8.10 16.66 7.90
C ALA A 152 -8.37 15.88 6.61
N PHE A 153 -8.20 14.56 6.66
CA PHE A 153 -8.57 13.63 5.58
C PHE A 153 -9.98 13.10 5.82
N GLY A 154 -10.25 12.54 6.99
CA GLY A 154 -11.60 12.09 7.34
C GLY A 154 -11.69 11.42 8.72
N PRO A 155 -12.89 11.02 9.14
CA PRO A 155 -13.08 10.21 10.34
C PRO A 155 -12.32 8.88 10.24
N ALA A 156 -11.56 8.52 11.27
CA ALA A 156 -10.72 7.32 11.27
C ALA A 156 -11.52 6.02 11.15
N ILE A 157 -12.79 6.03 11.57
CA ILE A 157 -13.69 4.88 11.49
C ILE A 157 -13.85 4.35 10.06
N ASN A 158 -13.80 5.22 9.04
CA ASN A 158 -13.95 4.81 7.64
C ASN A 158 -12.78 3.92 7.21
N THR A 159 -11.55 4.36 7.47
CA THR A 159 -10.33 3.59 7.18
C THR A 159 -10.29 2.28 7.98
N LEU A 160 -10.69 2.30 9.26
CA LEU A 160 -10.73 1.06 10.05
C LEU A 160 -11.80 0.07 9.57
N LYS A 161 -12.91 0.54 8.98
CA LYS A 161 -13.89 -0.33 8.31
C LYS A 161 -13.34 -0.97 7.05
N GLU A 162 -12.46 -0.29 6.30
CA GLU A 162 -11.74 -0.91 5.18
C GLU A 162 -10.83 -2.06 5.67
N VAL A 163 -10.11 -1.85 6.78
CA VAL A 163 -9.27 -2.89 7.41
C VAL A 163 -10.13 -4.06 7.90
N GLU A 164 -11.26 -3.79 8.54
CA GLU A 164 -12.17 -4.85 9.01
C GLU A 164 -12.71 -5.67 7.85
N ALA A 165 -13.17 -5.02 6.79
CA ALA A 165 -13.66 -5.68 5.59
C ALA A 165 -12.56 -6.55 4.95
N PHE A 166 -11.32 -6.04 4.89
CA PHE A 166 -10.18 -6.80 4.38
C PHE A 166 -9.88 -8.04 5.23
N LEU A 167 -9.76 -7.92 6.55
CA LEU A 167 -9.47 -9.05 7.45
C LEU A 167 -10.61 -10.08 7.47
N SER A 168 -11.86 -9.63 7.33
CA SER A 168 -13.03 -10.51 7.20
C SER A 168 -13.02 -11.29 5.88
N ALA A 169 -12.64 -10.66 4.77
CA ALA A 169 -12.55 -11.32 3.47
C ALA A 169 -11.31 -12.22 3.31
N ASN A 170 -10.24 -11.98 4.09
CA ASN A 170 -8.96 -12.66 3.96
C ASN A 170 -8.56 -13.34 5.28
N PRO A 171 -9.06 -14.55 5.58
CA PRO A 171 -8.94 -15.17 6.90
C PRO A 171 -7.51 -15.56 7.29
N SER A 172 -6.60 -15.69 6.32
CA SER A 172 -5.19 -16.01 6.57
C SER A 172 -4.28 -14.79 6.74
N GLU A 173 -4.81 -13.57 6.59
CA GLU A 173 -4.02 -12.34 6.58
C GLU A 173 -3.97 -11.71 7.97
N ILE A 174 -2.82 -11.09 8.27
CA ILE A 174 -2.56 -10.33 9.49
C ILE A 174 -2.22 -8.89 9.08
N VAL A 175 -2.81 -7.91 9.75
CA VAL A 175 -2.55 -6.49 9.54
C VAL A 175 -1.97 -5.87 10.80
N THR A 176 -0.99 -4.99 10.62
CA THR A 176 -0.41 -4.15 11.68
C THR A 176 -0.88 -2.71 11.48
N ILE A 177 -1.31 -2.05 12.55
CA ILE A 177 -1.59 -0.61 12.56
C ILE A 177 -0.63 0.05 13.54
N ILE A 178 0.04 1.11 13.10
CA ILE A 178 0.93 1.93 13.91
C ILE A 178 0.30 3.32 13.98
N ILE A 179 0.02 3.80 15.18
CA ILE A 179 -0.70 5.05 15.41
C ILE A 179 0.27 6.12 15.88
N GLU A 180 0.41 7.19 15.10
CA GLU A 180 0.94 8.44 15.64
C GLU A 180 -0.20 9.13 16.40
N ASP A 181 -0.15 9.04 17.73
CA ASP A 181 -1.31 9.23 18.59
C ASP A 181 -1.36 10.64 19.18
N TYR A 182 -2.38 11.38 18.76
CA TYR A 182 -2.77 12.68 19.30
C TYR A 182 -4.19 12.65 19.91
N VAL A 183 -4.73 11.47 20.20
CA VAL A 183 -6.05 11.26 20.79
C VAL A 183 -5.99 11.37 22.31
N ARG A 184 -6.52 12.47 22.84
CA ARG A 184 -6.59 12.80 24.27
C ARG A 184 -7.92 12.38 24.90
N ALA A 185 -8.97 12.18 24.11
CA ALA A 185 -10.24 11.65 24.59
C ALA A 185 -10.03 10.31 25.31
N ALA A 186 -10.56 10.21 26.53
CA ALA A 186 -10.46 8.98 27.33
C ALA A 186 -11.12 7.81 26.58
N LYS A 187 -10.38 6.72 26.40
CA LYS A 187 -10.82 5.52 25.66
C LYS A 187 -11.17 5.78 24.18
N GLY A 188 -10.69 6.88 23.61
CA GLY A 188 -11.02 7.28 22.23
C GLY A 188 -10.64 6.21 21.21
N LEU A 189 -9.45 5.62 21.34
CA LEU A 189 -8.97 4.59 20.41
C LEU A 189 -9.70 3.26 20.61
N THR A 190 -9.82 2.78 21.86
CA THR A 190 -10.52 1.52 22.13
C THR A 190 -11.97 1.56 21.67
N LYS A 191 -12.66 2.68 21.90
CA LYS A 191 -14.02 2.90 21.39
C LYS A 191 -14.05 2.85 19.87
N LEU A 192 -13.15 3.58 19.20
CA LEU A 192 -13.04 3.59 17.75
C LEU A 192 -12.85 2.16 17.17
N PHE A 193 -11.91 1.39 17.72
CA PHE A 193 -11.67 0.00 17.27
C PHE A 193 -12.83 -0.95 17.57
N THR A 194 -13.55 -0.73 18.68
CA THR A 194 -14.78 -1.45 19.02
C THR A 194 -15.86 -1.19 17.98
N ASP A 195 -16.12 0.09 17.67
CA ASP A 195 -17.13 0.51 16.70
C ASP A 195 -16.78 0.05 15.27
N ALA A 196 -15.48 0.01 14.95
CA ALA A 196 -14.99 -0.57 13.70
C ALA A 196 -15.26 -2.08 13.60
N GLY A 197 -15.40 -2.79 14.73
CA GLY A 197 -15.59 -4.24 14.77
C GLY A 197 -14.28 -5.02 14.71
N LEU A 198 -13.16 -4.37 15.04
CA LEU A 198 -11.81 -4.91 14.88
C LEU A 198 -11.31 -5.69 16.11
N LEU A 199 -11.95 -5.54 17.28
CA LEU A 199 -11.54 -6.23 18.50
C LEU A 199 -11.52 -7.77 18.36
N LYS A 200 -12.35 -8.33 17.49
CA LYS A 200 -12.37 -9.78 17.21
C LYS A 200 -11.07 -10.30 16.59
N PHE A 201 -10.26 -9.42 16.01
CA PHE A 201 -8.96 -9.75 15.41
C PHE A 201 -7.76 -9.38 16.30
N TRP A 202 -8.01 -8.68 17.42
CA TRP A 202 -6.99 -7.98 18.19
C TRP A 202 -5.99 -8.93 18.85
N TYR A 203 -4.69 -8.69 18.67
CA TYR A 203 -3.64 -9.38 19.41
C TYR A 203 -3.42 -8.67 20.77
N PRO A 204 -3.67 -9.34 21.91
CA PRO A 204 -3.59 -8.69 23.22
C PRO A 204 -2.14 -8.46 23.68
N VAL A 205 -1.89 -7.29 24.28
CA VAL A 205 -0.56 -6.91 24.82
C VAL A 205 -0.03 -7.94 25.82
N SER A 206 -0.91 -8.53 26.63
CA SER A 206 -0.53 -9.55 27.63
C SER A 206 0.07 -10.82 27.03
N GLU A 207 -0.18 -11.10 25.74
CA GLU A 207 0.39 -12.25 25.03
C GLU A 207 1.58 -11.84 24.13
N MET A 208 1.97 -10.56 24.11
CA MET A 208 3.09 -10.13 23.29
C MET A 208 4.42 -10.61 23.90
N PRO A 209 5.30 -11.24 23.11
CA PRO A 209 6.59 -11.68 23.62
C PRO A 209 7.44 -10.49 24.05
N THR A 210 8.24 -10.75 25.09
CA THR A 210 9.20 -9.81 25.67
C THR A 210 10.60 -10.39 25.61
N ASN A 211 11.61 -9.53 25.76
CA ASN A 211 13.04 -9.89 25.79
C ASN A 211 13.54 -10.58 24.51
N GLY A 212 13.05 -10.14 23.35
CA GLY A 212 13.50 -10.64 22.04
C GLY A 212 13.10 -12.08 21.72
N ARG A 213 12.19 -12.68 22.49
CA ARG A 213 11.62 -14.00 22.19
C ARG A 213 10.87 -13.96 20.87
N ASP A 214 10.85 -15.11 20.20
CA ASP A 214 10.04 -15.30 19.00
C ASP A 214 8.56 -15.07 19.30
N TRP A 215 7.90 -14.39 18.37
CA TRP A 215 6.45 -14.30 18.33
C TRP A 215 5.84 -15.64 17.95
N PRO A 216 4.56 -15.89 18.29
CA PRO A 216 3.86 -17.02 17.71
C PRO A 216 4.01 -17.01 16.19
N SER A 217 4.02 -18.19 15.60
CA SER A 217 4.07 -18.30 14.16
C SER A 217 2.84 -17.63 13.53
N VAL A 218 2.97 -17.18 12.28
CA VAL A 218 1.85 -16.61 11.52
C VAL A 218 0.66 -17.58 11.50
N THR A 219 0.92 -18.88 11.41
CA THR A 219 -0.12 -19.92 11.44
C THR A 219 -0.85 -19.96 12.78
N GLU A 220 -0.14 -19.86 13.91
CA GLU A 220 -0.75 -19.86 15.24
C GLU A 220 -1.58 -18.59 15.50
N MET A 221 -1.08 -17.44 15.07
CA MET A 221 -1.80 -16.15 15.16
C MET A 221 -3.11 -16.21 14.38
N VAL A 222 -3.06 -16.70 13.13
CA VAL A 222 -4.25 -16.90 12.29
C VAL A 222 -5.23 -17.89 12.92
N ALA A 223 -4.74 -19.02 13.45
CA ALA A 223 -5.59 -20.03 14.08
C ALA A 223 -6.34 -19.51 15.31
N LYS A 224 -5.72 -18.60 16.08
CA LYS A 224 -6.36 -17.90 17.21
C LYS A 224 -7.18 -16.66 16.80
N ASN A 225 -7.23 -16.34 15.51
CA ASN A 225 -7.79 -15.11 14.97
C ASN A 225 -7.13 -13.83 15.53
N HIS A 226 -5.90 -13.90 16.05
CA HIS A 226 -5.11 -12.73 16.46
C HIS A 226 -4.42 -12.12 15.24
N ARG A 227 -5.21 -11.48 14.38
CA ARG A 227 -4.83 -11.03 13.03
C ARG A 227 -4.73 -9.51 12.89
N LEU A 228 -4.83 -8.78 13.99
CA LEU A 228 -4.62 -7.35 14.06
C LEU A 228 -3.66 -7.02 15.21
N LEU A 229 -2.50 -6.46 14.88
CA LEU A 229 -1.60 -5.85 15.87
C LEU A 229 -1.76 -4.35 15.81
N VAL A 230 -1.86 -3.70 16.96
CA VAL A 230 -1.96 -2.24 17.03
C VAL A 230 -0.95 -1.69 18.01
N PHE A 231 -0.17 -0.74 17.51
CA PHE A 231 0.84 -0.02 18.27
C PHE A 231 0.51 1.48 18.28
N THR A 232 0.87 2.16 19.36
CA THR A 232 0.68 3.60 19.54
C THR A 232 1.97 4.27 19.99
N SER A 233 2.16 5.52 19.58
CA SER A 233 3.26 6.38 19.99
C SER A 233 3.09 6.97 21.39
N ASP A 234 1.90 6.90 22.00
CA ASP A 234 1.66 7.35 23.38
C ASP A 234 1.72 6.18 24.37
N ALA A 235 2.76 6.16 25.21
CA ALA A 235 3.00 5.10 26.17
C ALA A 235 1.88 4.92 27.22
N SER A 236 1.08 5.96 27.49
CA SER A 236 -0.02 5.89 28.45
C SER A 236 -1.11 4.91 28.01
N LYS A 237 -1.31 4.75 26.70
CA LYS A 237 -2.35 3.90 26.11
C LYS A 237 -2.17 2.42 26.38
N GLU A 238 -0.97 1.96 26.71
CA GLU A 238 -0.77 0.56 27.08
C GLU A 238 -1.46 0.24 28.41
N ALA A 239 -1.26 1.09 29.42
CA ALA A 239 -1.90 0.92 30.72
C ALA A 239 -3.38 1.31 30.69
N GLU A 240 -3.72 2.37 29.94
CA GLU A 240 -5.07 2.91 29.92
C GLU A 240 -5.99 2.14 28.98
N GLU A 241 -5.52 1.74 27.80
CA GLU A 241 -6.36 1.23 26.71
C GLU A 241 -5.96 -0.19 26.25
N GLY A 242 -4.85 -0.73 26.75
CA GLY A 242 -4.34 -2.04 26.33
C GLY A 242 -3.81 -2.04 24.89
N ILE A 243 -3.35 -0.88 24.41
CA ILE A 243 -2.73 -0.72 23.08
C ILE A 243 -1.21 -0.67 23.27
N ALA A 244 -0.48 -1.54 22.57
CA ALA A 244 0.95 -1.71 22.77
C ALA A 244 1.74 -0.42 22.51
N PHE A 245 2.63 -0.03 23.42
CA PHE A 245 3.53 1.09 23.17
C PHE A 245 4.59 0.68 22.14
N GLN A 246 4.60 1.35 21.00
CA GLN A 246 5.38 0.92 19.83
C GLN A 246 6.87 0.72 20.13
N TRP A 247 7.49 1.61 20.92
CA TRP A 247 8.92 1.57 21.22
C TRP A 247 9.36 0.46 22.18
N ARG A 248 8.42 -0.36 22.68
CA ARG A 248 8.74 -1.62 23.38
C ARG A 248 8.87 -2.81 22.43
N HIS A 249 8.29 -2.71 21.23
CA HIS A 249 8.09 -3.85 20.34
C HIS A 249 8.70 -3.65 18.95
N LEU A 250 8.86 -2.39 18.53
CA LEU A 250 9.38 -1.98 17.23
C LEU A 250 10.66 -1.16 17.45
N LEU A 251 11.63 -1.35 16.55
CA LEU A 251 12.82 -0.52 16.45
C LEU A 251 12.75 0.24 15.13
N GLU A 252 12.76 1.56 15.20
CA GLU A 252 12.97 2.41 14.03
C GLU A 252 14.48 2.52 13.81
N ASN A 253 14.93 2.10 12.63
CA ASN A 253 16.33 2.31 12.26
C ASN A 253 16.46 3.71 11.66
N GLU A 254 17.25 4.57 12.30
CA GLU A 254 17.63 5.86 11.68
C GLU A 254 18.36 5.61 10.36
N GLN A 255 17.97 6.33 9.30
CA GLN A 255 18.75 6.35 8.06
C GLN A 255 19.65 7.60 8.00
N ARG A 256 20.94 7.38 7.69
CA ARG A 256 21.81 8.42 7.13
C ARG A 256 21.17 8.93 5.84
N ASP A 257 21.16 10.25 5.65
CA ASP A 257 20.79 10.99 4.43
C ASP A 257 19.37 11.62 4.37
N GLY A 258 18.75 11.87 5.53
CA GLY A 258 17.87 13.03 5.69
C GLY A 258 16.44 12.96 5.15
N LEU A 259 15.92 11.75 4.91
CA LEU A 259 14.48 11.53 4.79
C LEU A 259 14.03 10.75 6.02
N LEU A 260 13.33 11.43 6.94
CA LEU A 260 12.64 10.77 8.05
C LEU A 260 11.44 10.04 7.47
N TRP A 261 11.42 8.71 7.54
CA TRP A 261 10.19 7.92 7.44
C TRP A 261 10.33 6.62 8.22
N TRP A 262 9.20 6.21 8.80
CA TRP A 262 8.89 4.86 9.28
C TRP A 262 8.87 3.83 8.15
#